data_AF-A0A0G0XLB7-F1
#
_entry.id   AF-A0A0G0XLB7-F1
#
_cell.length_a   1.000
_cell.length_b   1.000
_cell.length_c   1.000
_cell.angle_alpha   90.00
_cell.angle_beta   90.00
_cell.angle_gamma   90.00
#
_symmetry.space_group_name_H-M   'P 1'
#
loop_
_entity.id
_entity.type
_entity.pdbx_description
1 polymer ?
#
loop_
_entity_poly.entity_id
_entity_poly.type
_entity_poly.pdbx_seq_one_letter_code
_entity_poly.pdbx_strand_id
1 'polypeptide(L)'
;MRVHARTAHALDLIAETQKGDILIVAAQLGMRHRGKSVRRAREIFVANEFGLGSLAVGSIVLTHPERLVRWKELDMDCSGDEFSPEADGGFFVSPYFDFDGGEVRFDTDFVGSPGGDFGSVSGFLSQ
;
A
#
# COMPACT_ATOMS: atom_id res chain seq x y z
N MET A 1 7.16 12.77 1.37
CA MET A 1 6.76 11.34 1.40
C MET A 1 8.01 10.50 1.60
N ARG A 2 7.93 9.43 2.39
CA ARG A 2 9.03 8.46 2.58
C ARG A 2 8.49 7.04 2.57
N VAL A 3 9.37 6.07 2.33
CA VAL A 3 9.06 4.65 2.45
C VAL A 3 9.05 4.24 3.93
N HIS A 4 8.06 3.46 4.35
CA HIS A 4 7.96 2.90 5.68
C HIS A 4 9.13 1.96 5.96
N ALA A 5 9.72 2.01 7.16
CA ALA A 5 10.95 1.29 7.49
C ALA A 5 10.88 -0.23 7.23
N ARG A 6 9.74 -0.86 7.55
CA ARG A 6 9.49 -2.29 7.27
C ARG A 6 9.50 -2.61 5.77
N THR A 7 8.99 -1.70 4.94
CA THR A 7 8.96 -1.85 3.48
C THR A 7 10.34 -1.65 2.89
N ALA A 8 11.09 -0.65 3.34
CA ALA A 8 12.48 -0.45 2.93
C ALA A 8 13.32 -1.71 3.21
N HIS A 9 13.26 -2.21 4.44
CA HIS A 9 13.98 -3.43 4.83
C HIS A 9 13.59 -4.66 3.98
N ALA A 10 12.30 -4.83 3.70
CA ALA A 10 11.84 -5.95 2.89
C ALA A 10 12.34 -5.86 1.43
N LEU A 11 12.34 -4.65 0.84
CA LEU A 11 12.84 -4.43 -0.51
C LEU A 11 14.35 -4.67 -0.60
N ASP A 12 15.12 -4.24 0.41
CA ASP A 12 16.56 -4.51 0.49
C ASP A 12 16.82 -6.03 0.54
N LEU A 13 16.11 -6.77 1.40
CA LEU A 13 16.23 -8.23 1.49
C LEU A 13 15.86 -8.93 0.18
N ILE A 14 14.81 -8.48 -0.50
CA ILE A 14 14.41 -9.02 -1.80
C ILE A 14 15.49 -8.77 -2.85
N ALA A 15 16.04 -7.57 -2.91
CA ALA A 15 17.11 -7.21 -3.84
C ALA A 15 18.41 -7.98 -3.58
N GLU A 16 18.75 -8.25 -2.33
CA GLU A 16 19.90 -9.08 -1.96
C GLU A 16 19.71 -10.56 -2.34
N THR A 17 18.48 -11.07 -2.21
CA THR A 17 18.17 -12.50 -2.42
C THR A 17 17.95 -12.83 -3.89
N GLN A 18 17.28 -11.95 -4.64
CA GLN A 18 16.95 -12.16 -6.05
C GLN A 18 18.06 -11.61 -6.95
N LYS A 19 18.73 -12.50 -7.68
CA LYS A 19 19.78 -12.09 -8.63
C LYS A 19 19.13 -11.63 -9.95
N GLY A 20 19.00 -10.32 -10.14
CA GLY A 20 18.55 -9.73 -11.41
C GLY A 20 18.08 -8.28 -11.27
N ASP A 21 17.74 -7.67 -12.40
CA ASP A 21 17.27 -6.27 -12.45
C ASP A 21 15.77 -6.12 -12.12
N ILE A 22 15.05 -7.25 -11.99
CA ILE A 22 13.61 -7.29 -11.74
C ILE A 22 13.36 -8.00 -10.40
N LEU A 23 12.62 -7.34 -9.51
CA LEU A 23 12.18 -7.90 -8.26
C LEU A 23 10.79 -8.54 -8.43
N ILE A 24 10.69 -9.81 -8.05
CA ILE A 24 9.44 -10.57 -8.04
C ILE A 24 8.88 -10.55 -6.62
N VAL A 25 7.73 -9.89 -6.45
CA VAL A 25 7.06 -9.76 -5.15
C VAL A 25 5.68 -10.39 -5.22
N ALA A 26 5.44 -11.39 -4.38
CA ALA A 26 4.09 -11.89 -4.14
C ALA A 26 3.31 -10.81 -3.38
N ALA A 27 2.11 -10.45 -3.84
CA ALA A 27 1.33 -9.36 -3.27
C ALA A 27 -0.16 -9.65 -3.19
N GLN A 28 -0.85 -9.00 -2.25
CA GLN A 28 -2.30 -8.96 -2.14
C GLN A 28 -2.77 -7.50 -2.22
N LEU A 29 -3.91 -7.27 -2.89
CA LEU A 29 -4.39 -5.93 -3.24
C LEU A 29 -5.44 -5.38 -2.26
N GLY A 30 -5.20 -5.56 -0.96
CA GLY A 30 -6.01 -4.98 0.12
C GLY A 30 -7.02 -5.91 0.79
N MET A 31 -7.50 -6.97 0.11
CA MET A 31 -8.58 -7.83 0.65
C MET A 31 -8.26 -8.44 2.02
N ARG A 32 -6.99 -8.75 2.31
CA ARG A 32 -6.56 -9.30 3.61
C ARG A 32 -6.76 -8.31 4.76
N HIS A 33 -6.71 -7.01 4.46
CA HIS A 33 -6.77 -5.91 5.43
C HIS A 33 -7.97 -5.00 5.23
N ARG A 34 -8.98 -5.45 4.48
CA ARG A 34 -10.21 -4.69 4.26
C ARG A 34 -10.82 -4.18 5.57
N GLY A 35 -11.22 -2.91 5.59
CA GLY A 35 -11.91 -2.29 6.72
C GLY A 35 -10.99 -1.91 7.88
N LYS A 36 -9.68 -2.13 7.76
CA LYS A 36 -8.70 -1.80 8.79
C LYS A 36 -7.98 -0.51 8.40
N SER A 37 -7.67 0.32 9.39
CA SER A 37 -6.78 1.45 9.16
C SER A 37 -5.38 0.98 8.79
N VAL A 38 -4.62 1.80 8.05
CA VAL A 38 -3.23 1.49 7.66
C VAL A 38 -2.36 1.19 8.88
N ARG A 39 -2.55 1.91 9.99
CA ARG A 39 -1.87 1.66 11.26
C ARG A 39 -2.18 0.26 11.77
N ARG A 40 -3.46 -0.12 11.78
CA ARG A 40 -3.86 -1.45 12.23
C ARG A 40 -3.33 -2.55 11.31
N ALA A 41 -3.33 -2.34 10.00
CA ALA A 41 -2.76 -3.28 9.04
C ALA A 41 -1.26 -3.50 9.31
N ARG A 42 -0.49 -2.42 9.48
CA ARG A 42 0.95 -2.47 9.81
C ARG A 42 1.26 -3.23 11.10
N GLU A 43 0.40 -3.11 12.12
CA GLU A 43 0.53 -3.83 13.40
C GLU A 43 0.30 -5.35 13.27
N ILE A 44 -0.61 -5.77 12.38
CA ILE A 44 -1.02 -7.18 12.27
C ILE A 44 -0.40 -7.93 11.08
N PHE A 45 0.40 -7.24 10.26
CA PHE A 45 1.19 -7.90 9.22
C PHE A 45 1.99 -9.05 9.81
N VAL A 46 1.82 -10.23 9.23
CA VAL A 46 2.61 -11.42 9.61
C VAL A 46 4.10 -11.17 9.37
N ALA A 47 4.98 -11.95 9.99
CA ALA A 47 6.42 -11.66 10.01
C ALA A 47 7.04 -11.35 8.63
N ASN A 48 6.64 -12.08 7.59
CA ASN A 48 7.13 -11.91 6.23
C ASN A 48 6.31 -10.93 5.36
N GLU A 49 5.31 -10.24 5.92
CA GLU A 49 4.45 -9.30 5.20
C GLU A 49 4.93 -7.86 5.37
N PHE A 50 4.83 -7.04 4.32
CA PHE A 50 5.18 -5.62 4.32
C PHE A 50 4.25 -4.81 3.41
N GLY A 51 4.10 -3.52 3.67
CA GLY A 51 3.21 -2.67 2.88
C GLY A 51 3.79 -2.32 1.50
N LEU A 52 2.96 -2.22 0.46
CA LEU A 52 3.39 -1.69 -0.83
C LEU A 52 3.18 -0.17 -0.90
N GLY A 53 4.15 0.53 -1.49
CA GLY A 53 4.10 1.99 -1.68
C GLY A 53 3.32 2.39 -2.93
N SER A 54 3.07 3.70 -3.05
CA SER A 54 2.28 4.35 -4.11
C SER A 54 2.79 4.05 -5.52
N LEU A 55 4.11 3.96 -5.73
CA LEU A 55 4.69 3.61 -7.02
C LEU A 55 4.26 2.20 -7.48
N ALA A 56 4.36 1.21 -6.59
CA ALA A 56 3.99 -0.17 -6.88
C ALA A 56 2.47 -0.30 -7.09
N VAL A 57 1.67 0.29 -6.18
CA VAL A 57 0.21 0.27 -6.27
C VAL A 57 -0.28 0.99 -7.53
N GLY A 58 0.28 2.16 -7.84
CA GLY A 58 -0.05 2.91 -9.06
C GLY A 58 0.30 2.15 -10.33
N SER A 59 1.44 1.45 -10.36
CA SER A 59 1.81 0.58 -11.49
C SER A 59 0.82 -0.57 -11.67
N ILE A 60 0.31 -1.15 -10.58
CA ILE A 60 -0.73 -2.18 -10.61
C ILE A 60 -2.03 -1.61 -11.19
N VAL A 61 -2.48 -0.44 -10.70
CA VAL A 61 -3.68 0.25 -11.20
C VAL A 61 -3.59 0.53 -12.70
N LEU A 62 -2.43 1.00 -13.17
CA LEU A 62 -2.20 1.29 -14.60
C LEU A 62 -2.21 0.04 -15.49
N THR A 63 -1.81 -1.10 -14.96
CA THR A 63 -1.70 -2.36 -15.72
C THR A 63 -2.92 -3.27 -15.57
N HIS A 64 -3.77 -3.03 -14.55
CA HIS A 64 -4.96 -3.78 -14.23
C HIS A 64 -6.16 -2.84 -14.08
N PRO A 65 -6.64 -2.23 -15.19
CA PRO A 65 -7.70 -1.22 -15.17
C PRO A 65 -9.02 -1.77 -14.61
N GLU A 66 -9.21 -3.09 -14.57
CA GLU A 66 -10.36 -3.75 -13.97
C GLU A 66 -10.41 -3.68 -12.43
N ARG A 67 -9.39 -3.11 -11.77
CA ARG A 67 -9.30 -3.06 -10.31
C ARG A 67 -10.06 -1.91 -9.65
N LEU A 68 -10.17 -0.78 -10.33
CA LEU A 68 -10.83 0.42 -9.84
C LEU A 68 -11.81 0.89 -10.91
N VAL A 69 -13.01 0.33 -10.92
CA VAL A 69 -13.99 0.54 -12.02
C VAL A 69 -15.29 1.19 -11.55
N ARG A 70 -15.66 1.02 -10.28
CA ARG A 70 -16.88 1.60 -9.72
C ARG A 70 -16.77 1.86 -8.23
N TRP A 71 -17.62 2.78 -7.79
CA TRP A 71 -17.83 3.07 -6.37
C TRP A 71 -18.18 1.80 -5.57
N LYS A 72 -17.64 1.69 -4.34
CA LYS A 72 -17.77 0.56 -3.41
C LYS A 72 -17.09 -0.75 -3.82
N GLU A 73 -16.24 -0.73 -4.84
CA GLU A 73 -15.20 -1.75 -4.94
C GLU A 73 -14.10 -1.50 -3.91
N LEU A 74 -13.18 -2.45 -3.76
CA LEU A 74 -12.15 -2.33 -2.75
C LEU A 74 -11.09 -1.32 -3.20
N ASP A 75 -11.06 -0.16 -2.54
CA ASP A 75 -10.04 0.86 -2.67
C ASP A 75 -8.74 0.43 -1.97
N MET A 76 -7.62 1.01 -2.39
CA MET A 76 -6.29 0.47 -2.09
C MET A 76 -5.42 1.46 -1.33
N ASP A 77 -5.12 1.15 -0.06
CA ASP A 77 -4.15 1.95 0.71
C ASP A 77 -2.71 1.56 0.35
N CYS A 78 -1.87 2.57 0.13
CA CYS A 78 -0.44 2.45 -0.11
C CYS A 78 0.32 2.35 1.21
N SER A 79 0.09 1.25 1.94
CA SER A 79 0.57 1.07 3.32
C SER A 79 2.09 1.04 3.48
N GLY A 80 2.85 0.96 2.38
CA GLY A 80 4.31 1.06 2.35
C GLY A 80 4.87 2.48 2.34
N ASP A 81 4.03 3.50 2.17
CA ASP A 81 4.44 4.91 2.19
C ASP A 81 3.90 5.67 3.42
N GLU A 82 4.67 6.66 3.84
CA GLU A 82 4.32 7.59 4.89
C GLU A 82 4.46 9.02 4.40
N PHE A 83 3.46 9.84 4.72
CA PHE A 83 3.40 11.25 4.38
C PHE A 83 3.29 12.11 5.64
N SER A 84 3.85 13.32 5.58
CA SER A 84 3.76 14.37 6.60
C SER A 84 3.39 15.65 5.84
N PRO A 85 2.13 16.12 5.91
CA PRO A 85 1.67 17.26 5.12
C PRO A 85 2.38 18.56 5.50
N GLU A 86 2.65 18.73 6.79
CA GLU A 86 3.26 19.94 7.35
C GLU A 86 4.80 19.86 7.41
N ALA A 87 5.39 18.73 6.98
CA ALA A 87 6.82 18.43 7.10
C ALA A 87 7.37 18.63 8.54
N ASP A 88 6.50 18.47 9.54
CA ASP A 88 6.77 18.63 10.98
C ASP A 88 7.34 17.36 11.62
N GLY A 89 7.50 16.29 10.84
CA GLY A 89 7.93 14.97 11.29
C GLY A 89 6.79 14.03 11.69
N GLY A 90 5.54 14.52 11.66
CA GLY A 90 4.33 13.74 11.88
C GLY A 90 3.95 12.90 10.67
N PHE A 91 4.36 11.63 10.65
CA PHE A 91 4.04 10.68 9.57
C PHE A 91 2.68 10.01 9.78
N PHE A 92 1.60 10.82 9.75
CA PHE A 92 0.26 10.37 10.13
C PHE A 92 -0.66 10.06 8.95
N VAL A 93 -0.21 10.23 7.71
CA VAL A 93 -1.00 10.04 6.48
C VAL A 93 -0.35 9.00 5.58
N SER A 94 -1.17 8.28 4.82
CA SER A 94 -0.75 7.33 3.79
C SER A 94 -1.50 7.61 2.50
N PRO A 95 -0.85 7.47 1.32
CA PRO A 95 -1.54 7.58 0.05
C PRO A 95 -2.51 6.43 -0.19
N TYR A 96 -3.51 6.65 -1.04
CA TYR A 96 -4.42 5.61 -1.50
C TYR A 96 -4.82 5.86 -2.96
N PHE A 97 -5.37 4.81 -3.58
CA PHE A 97 -6.09 4.91 -4.85
C PHE A 97 -7.53 4.46 -4.64
N ASP A 98 -8.47 5.24 -5.17
CA ASP A 98 -9.90 4.93 -5.14
C ASP A 98 -10.57 5.17 -6.49
N PHE A 99 -11.82 4.74 -6.61
CA PHE A 99 -12.68 5.09 -7.74
C PHE A 99 -13.91 5.88 -7.28
N ASP A 100 -13.99 7.13 -7.70
CA ASP A 100 -15.11 8.02 -7.40
C ASP A 100 -15.34 8.99 -8.56
N GLY A 101 -16.58 9.46 -8.72
CA GLY A 101 -16.92 10.42 -9.77
C GLY A 101 -16.72 9.93 -11.22
N GLY A 102 -16.44 8.63 -11.42
CA GLY A 102 -16.14 8.07 -12.75
C GLY A 102 -14.65 8.07 -13.12
N GLU A 103 -13.77 8.39 -12.17
CA GLU A 103 -12.33 8.43 -12.37
C GLU A 103 -11.56 7.72 -11.24
N VAL A 104 -10.34 7.31 -11.55
CA VAL A 104 -9.38 6.84 -10.54
C VAL A 104 -8.73 8.07 -9.92
N ARG A 105 -8.73 8.16 -8.59
CA ARG A 105 -8.04 9.25 -7.88
C ARG A 105 -6.83 8.73 -7.12
N PHE A 106 -5.93 9.65 -6.82
CA PHE A 106 -4.78 9.45 -5.97
C PHE A 106 -4.76 10.58 -4.94
N ASP A 107 -4.89 10.23 -3.67
CA ASP A 107 -4.97 11.17 -2.55
C ASP A 107 -4.38 10.54 -1.28
N THR A 108 -4.53 11.18 -0.13
CA THR A 108 -3.99 10.74 1.16
C THR A 108 -5.02 10.83 2.28
N ASP A 109 -4.98 9.89 3.23
CA ASP A 109 -5.79 9.96 4.46
C ASP A 109 -4.99 9.48 5.68
N PHE A 110 -5.44 9.85 6.87
CA PHE A 110 -4.79 9.51 8.12
C PHE A 110 -4.66 8.01 8.27
N VAL A 111 -3.46 7.53 8.63
CA VAL A 111 -3.19 6.10 8.84
C VAL A 111 -4.03 5.49 9.96
N GLY A 112 -4.64 6.32 10.80
CA GLY A 112 -5.56 5.91 11.86
C GLY A 112 -7.01 5.76 11.42
N SER A 113 -7.40 6.32 10.27
CA SER A 113 -8.76 6.30 9.74
C SER A 113 -9.04 4.96 9.06
N PRO A 114 -9.99 4.14 9.55
CA PRO A 114 -10.42 2.94 8.84
C PRO A 114 -11.46 3.30 7.77
N GLY A 115 -11.26 2.84 6.54
CA GLY A 115 -12.27 2.86 5.48
C GLY A 115 -12.89 1.47 5.27
N GLY A 116 -14.21 1.33 5.32
CA GLY A 116 -14.89 0.03 5.16
C GLY A 116 -14.69 -0.61 3.78
N ASP A 117 -14.53 0.23 2.78
CA ASP A 117 -14.27 -0.14 1.39
C ASP A 117 -12.78 0.00 1.01
N PHE A 118 -11.91 0.24 2.00
CA PHE A 118 -10.46 0.34 1.80
C PHE A 118 -9.74 -0.90 2.33
N GLY A 119 -8.63 -1.25 1.70
CA GLY A 119 -7.75 -2.31 2.15
C GLY A 119 -6.28 -2.01 1.87
N SER A 120 -5.45 -2.17 2.90
CA SER A 120 -4.01 -1.94 2.78
C SER A 120 -3.34 -2.98 1.89
N VAL A 121 -2.71 -2.53 0.81
CA VAL A 121 -1.95 -3.37 -0.13
C VAL A 121 -0.63 -3.81 0.52
N SER A 122 -0.32 -5.11 0.43
CA SER A 122 0.89 -5.68 1.02
C SER A 122 1.57 -6.71 0.12
N GLY A 123 2.89 -6.80 0.27
CA GLY A 123 3.76 -7.81 -0.33
C GLY A 123 4.28 -8.80 0.72
N PHE A 124 4.87 -9.89 0.25
CA PHE A 124 5.42 -10.95 1.07
C PHE A 124 6.85 -11.28 0.68
N LEU A 125 7.72 -11.42 1.68
CA LEU A 125 9.05 -12.03 1.52
C LEU A 125 8.86 -13.53 1.25
N SER A 126 9.57 -14.05 0.25
CA SER A 126 9.68 -15.49 0.01
C SER A 126 10.43 -16.13 1.19
N GLN A 127 9.90 -17.26 1.68
CA GLN A 127 10.56 -18.10 2.67
C GLN A 127 11.68 -18.92 2.04
#